data_AF-A0A520J6G1-F1
#
_entry.id   AF-A0A520J6G1-F1
#
_cell.length_a   1.000
_cell.length_b   1.000
_cell.length_c   1.000
_cell.angle_alpha   90.00
_cell.angle_beta   90.00
_cell.angle_gamma   90.00
#
_symmetry.space_group_name_H-M   'P 1'
#
loop_
_entity.id
_entity.type
_entity.pdbx_description
1 polymer ?
#
loop_
_entity_poly.entity_id
_entity_poly.type
_entity_poly.pdbx_seq_one_letter_code
_entity_poly.pdbx_strand_id
1 'polypeptide(L)'
;MFVRNGLLKQGREADQYCIIVSEGAREVQVVFAEGHDTVAYSFRVLSPPLPVAEALGPRNQDNMIVAFKGASTGLGVRFREFPFNAKFVVDSFDVSVKHKGILTIHRNIGQQWDSGTRTLLENSKPDTFVIISNFYCHTSVRKFFFARQILYYIPEF
;
A
#
# COMPACT_ATOMS: atom_id res chain seq x y z
N MET A 1 -17.61 4.60 -29.87
CA MET A 1 -16.27 4.29 -29.32
C MET A 1 -16.29 2.89 -28.71
N PHE A 2 -15.23 2.10 -28.91
CA PHE A 2 -15.04 0.81 -28.22
C PHE A 2 -13.58 0.62 -27.80
N VAL A 3 -13.33 -0.35 -26.93
CA VAL A 3 -12.00 -0.68 -26.41
C VAL A 3 -11.66 -2.14 -26.71
N ARG A 4 -10.43 -2.41 -27.13
CA ARG A 4 -9.86 -3.76 -27.22
C ARG A 4 -8.95 -4.02 -26.01
N ASN A 5 -8.99 -5.23 -25.46
CA ASN A 5 -8.25 -5.64 -24.24
C ASN A 5 -8.64 -4.86 -22.98
N GLY A 6 -9.90 -4.46 -22.88
CA GLY A 6 -10.44 -3.80 -21.70
C GLY A 6 -11.94 -3.55 -21.80
N LEU A 7 -12.47 -2.96 -20.75
CA LEU A 7 -13.85 -2.49 -20.65
C LEU A 7 -13.85 -0.98 -20.58
N LEU A 8 -14.70 -0.36 -21.40
CA LEU A 8 -14.97 1.06 -21.34
C LEU A 8 -16.16 1.32 -20.41
N LYS A 9 -16.01 2.21 -19.45
CA LYS A 9 -17.09 2.71 -18.60
C LYS A 9 -17.20 4.22 -18.71
N GLN A 10 -18.41 4.74 -18.68
CA GLN A 10 -18.61 6.17 -18.56
C GLN A 10 -18.10 6.66 -17.19
N GLY A 11 -17.45 7.82 -17.19
CA GLY A 11 -16.94 8.49 -16.01
C GLY A 11 -18.05 9.17 -15.20
N ARG A 12 -17.64 10.06 -14.28
CA ARG A 12 -18.61 10.85 -13.49
C ARG A 12 -19.24 11.97 -14.31
N GLU A 13 -18.50 12.50 -15.26
CA GLU A 13 -18.94 13.53 -16.19
C GLU A 13 -19.22 12.90 -17.56
N ALA A 14 -20.10 13.53 -18.35
CA ALA A 14 -20.65 12.95 -19.57
C ALA A 14 -19.58 12.65 -20.65
N ASP A 15 -18.50 13.41 -20.65
CA ASP A 15 -17.37 13.36 -21.58
C ASP A 15 -16.15 12.60 -21.03
N GLN A 16 -16.23 12.09 -19.80
CA GLN A 16 -15.17 11.30 -19.21
C GLN A 16 -15.41 9.80 -19.41
N TYR A 17 -14.33 9.07 -19.63
CA TYR A 17 -14.36 7.62 -19.75
C TYR A 17 -13.27 6.98 -18.90
N CYS A 18 -13.60 5.85 -18.29
CA CYS A 18 -12.68 5.02 -17.54
C CYS A 18 -12.46 3.70 -18.31
N ILE A 19 -11.20 3.32 -18.46
CA ILE A 19 -10.82 2.06 -19.09
C ILE A 19 -10.36 1.11 -18.00
N ILE A 20 -11.05 -0.02 -17.87
CA ILE A 20 -10.64 -1.13 -17.02
C ILE A 20 -9.94 -2.15 -17.91
N VAL A 21 -8.62 -2.21 -17.79
CA VAL A 21 -7.78 -3.09 -18.61
C VAL A 21 -8.03 -4.56 -18.24
N SER A 22 -8.09 -5.43 -19.24
CA SER A 22 -8.19 -6.88 -19.05
C SER A 22 -6.94 -7.44 -18.35
N GLU A 23 -7.13 -8.47 -17.52
CA GLU A 23 -6.01 -9.11 -16.82
C GLU A 23 -4.96 -9.63 -17.82
N GLY A 24 -3.68 -9.36 -17.54
CA GLY A 24 -2.55 -9.79 -18.38
C GLY A 24 -2.33 -9.00 -19.67
N ALA A 25 -3.21 -8.05 -20.02
CA ALA A 25 -3.03 -7.22 -21.20
C ALA A 25 -1.76 -6.33 -21.09
N ARG A 26 -1.00 -6.25 -22.16
CA ARG A 26 0.20 -5.39 -22.26
C ARG A 26 -0.07 -4.07 -22.97
N GLU A 27 -1.15 -4.01 -23.74
CA GLU A 27 -1.63 -2.85 -24.46
C GLU A 27 -3.16 -2.84 -24.47
N VAL A 28 -3.74 -1.65 -24.42
CA VAL A 28 -5.17 -1.40 -24.61
C VAL A 28 -5.36 -0.41 -25.76
N GLN A 29 -6.33 -0.66 -26.64
CA GLN A 29 -6.61 0.20 -27.78
C GLN A 29 -8.01 0.81 -27.65
N VAL A 30 -8.11 2.12 -27.83
CA VAL A 30 -9.37 2.88 -27.85
C VAL A 30 -9.65 3.29 -29.29
N VAL A 31 -10.82 2.92 -29.80
CA VAL A 31 -11.22 3.20 -31.18
C VAL A 31 -12.43 4.13 -31.19
N PHE A 32 -12.27 5.28 -31.81
CA PHE A 32 -13.31 6.25 -32.10
C PHE A 32 -13.79 6.07 -33.54
N ALA A 33 -15.10 6.12 -33.73
CA ALA A 33 -15.71 6.15 -35.05
C ALA A 33 -16.49 7.45 -35.12
N GLU A 34 -16.15 8.29 -36.11
CA GLU A 34 -16.81 9.56 -36.37
C GLU A 34 -17.21 9.57 -37.85
N GLY A 35 -18.50 9.35 -38.13
CA GLY A 35 -18.97 9.14 -39.50
C GLY A 35 -18.37 7.88 -40.14
N HIS A 36 -17.62 8.07 -41.24
CA HIS A 36 -16.93 7.01 -41.98
C HIS A 36 -15.47 6.79 -41.57
N ASP A 37 -14.93 7.68 -40.73
CA ASP A 37 -13.53 7.62 -40.31
C ASP A 37 -13.38 6.92 -38.96
N THR A 38 -12.30 6.16 -38.82
CA THR A 38 -11.94 5.51 -37.55
C THR A 38 -10.56 5.96 -37.12
N VAL A 39 -10.46 6.38 -35.86
CA VAL A 39 -9.19 6.77 -35.23
C VAL A 39 -8.95 5.85 -34.04
N ALA A 40 -7.75 5.28 -33.96
CA ALA A 40 -7.37 4.36 -32.90
C ALA A 40 -6.17 4.90 -32.11
N TYR A 41 -6.27 4.85 -30.79
CA TYR A 41 -5.20 5.20 -29.86
C TYR A 41 -4.77 3.95 -29.09
N SER A 42 -3.48 3.65 -29.08
CA SER A 42 -2.90 2.53 -28.34
C SER A 42 -2.17 3.02 -27.09
N PHE A 43 -2.41 2.37 -25.96
CA PHE A 43 -1.81 2.69 -24.68
C PHE A 43 -1.13 1.46 -24.10
N ARG A 44 0.14 1.61 -23.70
CA ARG A 44 0.85 0.56 -22.97
C ARG A 44 0.26 0.42 -21.57
N VAL A 45 0.02 -0.83 -21.18
CA VAL A 45 -0.44 -1.17 -19.83
C VAL A 45 0.78 -1.36 -18.94
N LEU A 46 0.84 -0.59 -17.87
CA LEU A 46 1.88 -0.69 -16.85
C LEU A 46 1.27 -1.26 -15.57
N SER A 47 2.04 -2.12 -14.89
CA SER A 47 1.69 -2.48 -13.53
C SER A 47 1.80 -1.26 -12.61
N PRO A 48 0.91 -1.11 -11.62
CA PRO A 48 1.09 -0.11 -10.58
C PRO A 48 2.43 -0.35 -9.86
N PRO A 49 3.03 0.71 -9.28
CA PRO A 49 4.25 0.56 -8.50
C PRO A 49 4.01 -0.35 -7.29
N LEU A 50 5.07 -0.81 -6.65
CA LEU A 50 4.91 -1.45 -5.34
C LEU A 50 4.42 -0.41 -4.33
N PRO A 51 3.44 -0.74 -3.48
CA PRO A 51 3.01 0.17 -2.44
C PRO A 51 4.08 0.32 -1.35
N VAL A 52 3.93 1.35 -0.54
CA VAL A 52 4.76 1.62 0.64
C VAL A 52 3.89 1.52 1.88
N ALA A 53 4.44 0.91 2.93
CA ALA A 53 3.83 0.89 4.25
C ALA A 53 4.39 2.01 5.12
N GLU A 54 3.56 2.56 6.00
CA GLU A 54 3.91 3.67 6.90
C GLU A 54 3.16 3.50 8.23
N ALA A 55 3.79 3.86 9.35
CA ALA A 55 3.09 3.83 10.63
C ALA A 55 2.04 4.94 10.73
N LEU A 56 0.95 4.60 11.41
CA LEU A 56 -0.20 5.46 11.64
C LEU A 56 -0.08 6.06 13.03
N GLY A 57 -0.07 7.38 13.12
CA GLY A 57 -0.03 8.09 14.40
C GLY A 57 0.33 9.56 14.23
N PRO A 58 0.35 10.32 15.33
CA PRO A 58 0.80 11.71 15.34
C PRO A 58 2.23 11.83 14.83
N ARG A 59 2.49 12.88 14.05
CA ARG A 59 3.80 13.17 13.47
C ARG A 59 4.33 14.52 13.90
N ASN A 60 5.65 14.64 14.02
CA ASN A 60 6.32 15.91 14.27
C ASN A 60 6.45 16.74 12.97
N GLN A 61 7.07 17.91 13.05
CA GLN A 61 7.27 18.81 11.90
C GLN A 61 8.13 18.19 10.79
N ASP A 62 9.02 17.25 11.13
CA ASP A 62 9.84 16.49 10.19
C ASP A 62 9.12 15.24 9.65
N ASN A 63 7.81 15.13 9.87
CA ASN A 63 6.97 14.01 9.44
C ASN A 63 7.38 12.64 10.05
N MET A 64 8.09 12.63 11.18
CA MET A 64 8.41 11.43 11.95
C MET A 64 7.31 11.10 12.95
N ILE A 65 7.06 9.80 13.20
CA ILE A 65 6.10 9.38 14.22
C ILE A 65 6.59 9.78 15.61
N VAL A 66 5.76 10.53 16.33
CA VAL A 66 6.00 10.89 17.73
C VAL A 66 5.62 9.69 18.60
N ALA A 67 6.48 9.33 19.55
CA ALA A 67 6.20 8.29 20.55
C ALA A 67 5.64 6.98 19.95
N PHE A 68 6.41 6.33 19.05
CA PHE A 68 5.97 5.14 18.30
C PHE A 68 5.22 4.10 19.14
N LYS A 69 5.71 3.77 20.34
CA LYS A 69 5.05 2.81 21.25
C LYS A 69 3.66 3.23 21.74
N GLY A 70 3.48 4.50 22.06
CA GLY A 70 2.29 5.00 22.75
C GLY A 70 1.26 5.65 21.82
N ALA A 71 1.71 6.17 20.67
CA ALA A 71 0.87 6.96 19.78
C ALA A 71 0.67 6.32 18.40
N SER A 72 1.50 5.35 18.01
CA SER A 72 1.23 4.59 16.79
C SER A 72 0.09 3.60 17.01
N THR A 73 -0.88 3.57 16.11
CA THR A 73 -2.05 2.68 16.21
C THR A 73 -1.99 1.47 15.29
N GLY A 74 -1.07 1.48 14.32
CA GLY A 74 -0.97 0.45 13.29
C GLY A 74 -0.15 0.90 12.08
N LEU A 75 -0.40 0.26 10.94
CA LEU A 75 0.27 0.55 9.67
C LEU A 75 -0.72 0.79 8.54
N GLY A 76 -0.51 1.87 7.80
CA GLY A 76 -1.19 2.14 6.55
C GLY A 76 -0.34 1.70 5.35
N VAL A 77 -1.01 1.48 4.23
CA VAL A 77 -0.35 1.20 2.95
C VAL A 77 -0.90 2.13 1.87
N ARG A 78 -0.02 2.68 1.04
CA ARG A 78 -0.37 3.57 -0.07
C ARG A 78 0.60 3.39 -1.23
N PHE A 79 0.23 3.84 -2.42
CA PHE A 79 1.23 4.09 -3.46
C PHE A 79 1.93 5.43 -3.19
N ARG A 80 3.22 5.51 -3.49
CA ARG A 80 3.96 6.77 -3.54
C ARG A 80 3.86 7.33 -4.95
N GLU A 81 3.46 8.60 -5.09
CA GLU A 81 3.44 9.32 -6.37
C GLU A 81 2.64 8.60 -7.48
N PHE A 82 1.51 7.99 -7.11
CA PHE A 82 0.61 7.36 -8.08
C PHE A 82 -0.65 8.21 -8.26
N PRO A 83 -1.05 8.53 -9.51
CA PRO A 83 -2.13 9.47 -9.78
C PRO A 83 -3.52 8.93 -9.43
N PHE A 84 -3.64 7.64 -9.11
CA PHE A 84 -4.90 7.01 -8.75
C PHE A 84 -4.95 6.69 -7.26
N ASN A 85 -6.05 7.05 -6.62
CA ASN A 85 -6.32 6.67 -5.24
C ASN A 85 -6.71 5.19 -5.18
N ALA A 86 -5.83 4.37 -4.59
CA ALA A 86 -6.13 2.97 -4.28
C ALA A 86 -6.44 2.83 -2.79
N LYS A 87 -7.59 2.21 -2.47
CA LYS A 87 -7.92 1.83 -1.10
C LYS A 87 -7.28 0.47 -0.80
N PHE A 88 -6.34 0.47 0.14
CA PHE A 88 -5.71 -0.75 0.63
C PHE A 88 -6.40 -1.25 1.89
N VAL A 89 -6.43 -2.56 2.03
CA VAL A 89 -6.71 -3.30 3.25
C VAL A 89 -5.43 -4.03 3.63
N VAL A 90 -4.90 -3.76 4.82
CA VAL A 90 -3.71 -4.45 5.33
C VAL A 90 -4.16 -5.77 5.96
N ASP A 91 -3.63 -6.88 5.45
CA ASP A 91 -3.97 -8.21 5.90
C ASP A 91 -3.09 -8.63 7.08
N SER A 92 -1.77 -8.47 6.94
CA SER A 92 -0.81 -8.81 7.99
C SER A 92 0.61 -8.33 7.68
N PHE A 93 1.46 -8.31 8.69
CA PHE A 93 2.89 -8.02 8.61
C PHE A 93 3.62 -8.56 9.84
N ASP A 94 4.93 -8.69 9.77
CA ASP A 94 5.76 -9.17 10.87
C ASP A 94 6.36 -7.98 11.62
N VAL A 95 6.25 -7.98 12.95
CA VAL A 95 6.87 -7.03 13.85
C VAL A 95 7.97 -7.75 14.62
N SER A 96 9.19 -7.26 14.51
CA SER A 96 10.36 -7.84 15.15
C SER A 96 11.03 -6.81 16.06
N VAL A 97 11.40 -7.23 17.27
CA VAL A 97 12.18 -6.42 18.21
C VAL A 97 13.45 -7.17 18.53
N LYS A 98 14.60 -6.51 18.40
CA LYS A 98 15.90 -7.06 18.80
C LYS A 98 16.38 -6.42 20.08
N HIS A 99 16.63 -7.22 21.12
CA HIS A 99 17.20 -6.76 22.38
C HIS A 99 18.29 -7.73 22.86
N LYS A 100 19.50 -7.22 23.15
CA LYS A 100 20.65 -8.01 23.62
C LYS A 100 20.92 -9.28 22.78
N GLY A 101 20.79 -9.16 21.46
CA GLY A 101 21.01 -10.26 20.52
C GLY A 101 19.82 -11.21 20.34
N ILE A 102 18.79 -11.15 21.19
CA ILE A 102 17.56 -11.94 21.06
C ILE A 102 16.60 -11.19 20.13
N LEU A 103 16.12 -11.88 19.09
CA LEU A 103 15.11 -11.38 18.17
C LEU A 103 13.75 -12.03 18.50
N THR A 104 12.78 -11.21 18.88
CA THR A 104 11.40 -11.64 19.07
C THR A 104 10.57 -11.17 17.90
N ILE A 105 9.80 -12.05 17.27
CA ILE A 105 8.97 -11.76 16.10
C ILE A 105 7.52 -12.11 16.42
N HIS A 106 6.60 -11.23 16.06
CA HIS A 106 5.16 -11.47 16.10
C HIS A 106 4.52 -11.09 14.77
N ARG A 107 3.59 -11.92 14.29
CA ARG A 107 2.79 -11.68 13.09
C ARG A 107 1.56 -10.86 13.46
N ASN A 108 1.55 -9.57 13.12
CA ASN A 108 0.38 -8.73 13.30
C ASN A 108 -0.70 -9.06 12.26
N ILE A 109 -1.95 -9.21 12.71
CA ILE A 109 -3.10 -9.38 11.82
C ILE A 109 -3.90 -8.09 11.70
N GLY A 110 -4.16 -7.67 10.46
CA GLY A 110 -4.88 -6.45 10.14
C GLY A 110 -4.01 -5.19 10.14
N GLN A 111 -4.66 -4.04 9.95
CA GLN A 111 -4.05 -2.71 9.90
C GLN A 111 -3.63 -2.19 11.28
N GLN A 112 -4.42 -2.45 12.31
CA GLN A 112 -4.16 -2.00 13.68
C GLN A 112 -3.23 -2.97 14.40
N TRP A 113 -2.53 -2.49 15.43
CA TRP A 113 -1.79 -3.37 16.33
C TRP A 113 -2.73 -4.36 16.99
N ASP A 114 -2.51 -5.65 16.80
CA ASP A 114 -3.19 -6.70 17.55
C ASP A 114 -2.64 -6.84 18.97
N SER A 115 -3.26 -7.67 19.79
CA SER A 115 -2.87 -7.85 21.20
C SER A 115 -1.44 -8.38 21.36
N GLY A 116 -0.99 -9.27 20.48
CA GLY A 116 0.37 -9.80 20.49
C GLY A 116 1.41 -8.73 20.17
N THR A 117 1.14 -7.91 19.16
CA THR A 117 1.99 -6.77 18.78
C THR A 117 2.06 -5.74 19.88
N ARG A 118 0.92 -5.38 20.50
CA ARG A 118 0.91 -4.43 21.63
C ARG A 118 1.76 -4.95 22.79
N THR A 119 1.56 -6.21 23.18
CA THR A 119 2.36 -6.85 24.23
C THR A 119 3.85 -6.86 23.89
N LEU A 120 4.22 -7.15 22.63
CA LEU A 120 5.60 -7.13 22.16
C LEU A 120 6.21 -5.71 22.26
N LEU A 121 5.48 -4.70 21.82
CA LEU A 121 5.92 -3.30 21.84
C LEU A 121 5.99 -2.75 23.27
N GLU A 122 5.04 -3.06 24.14
CA GLU A 122 5.05 -2.68 25.55
C GLU A 122 6.28 -3.25 26.26
N ASN A 123 6.59 -4.53 26.02
CA ASN A 123 7.72 -5.21 26.67
C ASN A 123 9.10 -4.91 26.07
N SER A 124 9.15 -4.34 24.86
CA SER A 124 10.42 -3.95 24.24
C SER A 124 11.16 -2.92 25.11
N LYS A 125 12.49 -2.92 25.09
CA LYS A 125 13.28 -2.01 25.91
C LYS A 125 13.60 -0.71 25.16
N PRO A 126 13.89 0.40 25.87
CA PRO A 126 14.57 1.53 25.26
C PRO A 126 15.87 1.11 24.57
N ASP A 127 16.33 1.93 23.63
CA ASP A 127 17.50 1.67 22.79
C ASP A 127 17.38 0.35 22.01
N THR A 128 16.19 0.12 21.46
CA THR A 128 15.95 -1.02 20.55
C THR A 128 15.28 -0.59 19.27
N PHE A 129 15.51 -1.39 18.23
CA PHE A 129 14.85 -1.21 16.96
C PHE A 129 13.66 -2.16 16.83
N VAL A 130 12.54 -1.59 16.40
CA VAL A 130 11.38 -2.30 15.89
C VAL A 130 11.54 -2.38 14.37
N ILE A 131 11.64 -3.59 13.85
CA ILE A 131 11.69 -3.89 12.43
C ILE A 131 10.32 -4.41 12.02
N ILE A 132 9.73 -3.81 11.00
CA ILE A 132 8.47 -4.26 10.43
C ILE A 132 8.72 -4.76 9.02
N SER A 133 8.25 -5.95 8.68
CA SER A 133 8.56 -6.62 7.42
C SER A 133 7.41 -7.52 6.93
N ASN A 134 7.62 -8.18 5.78
CA ASN A 134 6.71 -9.21 5.24
C ASN A 134 5.25 -8.75 5.16
N PHE A 135 5.03 -7.64 4.47
CA PHE A 135 3.72 -7.01 4.35
C PHE A 135 2.82 -7.73 3.35
N TYR A 136 1.58 -7.97 3.77
CA TYR A 136 0.50 -8.47 2.94
C TYR A 136 -0.65 -7.49 3.00
N CYS A 137 -1.09 -7.03 1.84
CA CYS A 137 -2.27 -6.19 1.71
C CYS A 137 -2.96 -6.45 0.38
N HIS A 138 -4.19 -5.95 0.25
CA HIS A 138 -4.92 -6.01 -1.00
C HIS A 138 -5.74 -4.75 -1.25
N THR A 139 -6.04 -4.53 -2.52
CA THR A 139 -7.11 -3.64 -2.97
C THR A 139 -8.30 -4.50 -3.39
N SER A 140 -9.39 -3.89 -3.85
CA SER A 140 -10.52 -4.63 -4.42
C SER A 140 -10.18 -5.47 -5.65
N VAL A 141 -9.02 -5.26 -6.27
CA VAL A 141 -8.64 -5.90 -7.55
C VAL A 141 -7.33 -6.67 -7.48
N ARG A 142 -6.46 -6.43 -6.49
CA ARG A 142 -5.11 -7.02 -6.47
C ARG A 142 -4.59 -7.24 -5.06
N LYS A 143 -3.92 -8.38 -4.87
CA LYS A 143 -3.12 -8.68 -3.68
C LYS A 143 -1.67 -8.28 -3.89
N PHE A 144 -1.04 -7.82 -2.82
CA PHE A 144 0.35 -7.38 -2.78
C PHE A 144 1.08 -8.09 -1.65
N PHE A 145 2.29 -8.55 -1.97
CA PHE A 145 3.29 -8.95 -1.00
C PHE A 145 4.54 -8.11 -1.25
N PHE A 146 5.10 -7.52 -0.20
CA PHE A 146 6.38 -6.83 -0.32
C PHE A 146 7.20 -6.99 0.96
N ALA A 147 8.43 -7.45 0.79
CA ALA A 147 9.38 -7.74 1.87
C ALA A 147 10.16 -6.50 2.34
N ARG A 148 9.69 -5.29 2.01
CA ARG A 148 10.39 -4.06 2.40
C ARG A 148 10.33 -3.89 3.91
N GLN A 149 11.45 -3.54 4.51
CA GLN A 149 11.55 -3.31 5.95
C GLN A 149 11.31 -1.84 6.29
N ILE A 150 10.62 -1.60 7.40
CA ILE A 150 10.52 -0.30 8.05
C ILE A 150 11.14 -0.41 9.43
N LEU A 151 11.94 0.59 9.81
CA LEU A 151 12.65 0.62 11.07
C LEU A 151 12.12 1.76 11.93
N TYR A 152 11.81 1.47 13.19
CA TYR A 152 11.51 2.48 14.20
C TYR A 152 12.44 2.28 15.40
N TYR A 153 13.07 3.36 15.83
CA TYR A 153 13.89 3.38 17.04
C TYR A 153 13.03 3.72 18.25
N ILE A 154 13.20 2.97 19.33
CA ILE A 154 12.60 3.27 20.64
C ILE A 154 13.63 4.03 21.45
N PRO A 155 13.50 5.36 21.60
CA PRO A 155 14.44 6.14 22.39
C PRO A 155 14.31 5.86 23.89
N GLU A 156 15.39 6.14 24.62
CA GLU A 156 15.41 6.28 26.07
C GLU A 156 14.83 7.65 26.44
N PHE A 157 13.81 7.68 27.30
CA PHE A 157 13.21 8.89 27.86
C PHE A 157 13.28 8.83 29.38
#